data_AF-A0A380JAN3-F1
#
_entry.id   AF-A0A380JAN3-F1
#
_cell.length_a   1.000
_cell.length_b   1.000
_cell.length_c   1.000
_cell.angle_alpha   90.00
_cell.angle_beta   90.00
_cell.angle_gamma   90.00
#
_symmetry.space_group_name_H-M   'P 1'
#
loop_
_entity.id
_entity.type
_entity.pdbx_description
1 polymer ?
#
loop_
_entity_poly.entity_id
_entity_poly.type
_entity_poly.pdbx_seq_one_letter_code
_entity_poly.pdbx_strand_id
1 'polypeptide(L)' 'MLSPRMGQFVLLSYLILLLIPLLFPIKNIKLIVFIVFMLENLVVVTLYLKGKYFS' A
#
# COMPACT_ATOMS: atom_id res chain seq x y z
N MET A 1 8.01 15.71 -2.11
CA MET A 1 8.48 14.31 -1.93
C MET A 1 7.79 13.73 -0.72
N LEU A 2 7.24 12.51 -0.80
CA LEU A 2 6.71 11.82 0.38
C LEU A 2 7.81 11.78 1.45
N SER A 3 7.44 12.06 2.70
CA SER A 3 8.36 11.98 3.83
C SER A 3 9.09 10.63 3.81
N PRO A 4 10.42 10.58 4.05
CA PRO A 4 11.18 9.33 4.07
C PRO A 4 10.56 8.25 4.97
N ARG A 5 9.89 8.67 6.04
CA ARG A 5 9.16 7.76 6.96
C ARG A 5 7.94 7.12 6.30
N MET A 6 7.18 7.86 5.48
CA MET A 6 6.04 7.29 4.74
C MET A 6 6.50 6.31 3.66
N GLY A 7 7.59 6.62 2.95
CA GLY A 7 8.15 5.72 1.94
C GLY A 7 8.56 4.36 2.52
N GLN A 8 9.16 4.36 3.71
CA GLN A 8 9.52 3.12 4.43
C GLN A 8 8.30 2.31 4.88
N PHE A 9 7.25 2.98 5.36
CA PHE A 9 6.00 2.33 5.75
C PHE A 9 5.31 1.63 4.56
N VAL A 10 5.26 2.29 3.41
CA VAL A 10 4.68 1.72 2.17
C VAL A 10 5.52 0.54 1.66
N LEU A 11 6.84 0.61 1.78
CA LEU A 11 7.71 -0.52 1.41
C LEU A 11 7.51 -1.74 2.32
N LEU A 12 7.37 -1.51 3.62
CA LEU A 12 7.07 -2.55 4.61
C LEU A 12 5.68 -3.16 4.41
N SER A 13 4.67 -2.34 4.08
CA SER A 13 3.32 -2.84 3.83
C SER A 13 3.29 -3.82 2.66
N TYR A 14 3.98 -3.51 1.56
CA TYR A 14 4.07 -4.42 0.41
C TYR A 14 4.72 -5.77 0.76
N LEU A 15 5.75 -5.76 1.60
CA LEU A 15 6.43 -6.98 2.03
C LEU A 15 5.50 -7.86 2.90
N ILE A 16 4.72 -7.23 3.77
CA ILE A 16 3.71 -7.92 4.61
C ILE A 16 2.55 -8.43 3.75
N LEU A 17 2.00 -7.61 2.85
CA LEU A 17 0.90 -7.99 1.95
C LEU A 17 1.25 -9.19 1.07
N LEU A 18 2.53 -9.35 0.70
CA LEU A 18 3.00 -10.48 -0.10
C LEU A 18 3.10 -11.78 0.72
N LEU A 19 3.33 -11.69 2.03
CA LEU A 19 3.40 -12.84 2.94
C LEU A 19 2.01 -13.35 3.38
N ILE A 20 1.00 -12.47 3.47
CA ILE A 20 -0.38 -12.83 3.84
C ILE A 20 -0.98 -13.99 3.01
N PRO A 21 -0.94 -13.97 1.66
CA PRO A 21 -1.50 -15.05 0.84
C PRO A 21 -0.71 -16.35 0.93
N LEU A 22 0.54 -16.31 1.40
CA LEU A 22 1.35 -17.50 1.66
C LEU A 22 0.99 -18.16 2.99
N LEU A 23 0.70 -17.35 4.01
CA LEU A 23 0.38 -17.82 5.37
C LEU A 23 -1.08 -18.26 5.54
N PHE A 24 -2.01 -17.66 4.79
CA PHE A 24 -3.44 -17.97 4.88
C PHE A 24 -4.00 -18.37 3.50
N PRO A 25 -4.15 -19.68 3.22
CA PRO A 25 -4.63 -20.18 1.93
C PRO A 25 -6.16 -20.06 1.82
N ILE A 26 -6.71 -18.86 2.01
CA ILE A 26 -8.13 -18.58 1.85
C ILE A 26 -8.39 -18.34 0.36
N LYS A 27 -9.44 -18.94 -0.21
CA LYS A 27 -9.80 -18.88 -1.64
C LYS A 27 -9.76 -17.45 -2.23
N ASN A 28 -10.16 -16.46 -1.44
CA ASN A 28 -10.26 -15.06 -1.85
C ASN A 28 -9.15 -14.16 -1.30
N ILE A 29 -8.14 -14.71 -0.62
CA ILE A 29 -7.06 -13.92 0.03
C ILE A 29 -6.34 -13.02 -0.97
N LYS A 30 -6.08 -13.53 -2.18
CA LYS A 30 -5.40 -12.79 -3.25
C LYS A 30 -6.20 -11.56 -3.69
N LEU A 31 -7.53 -11.68 -3.71
CA LEU A 31 -8.43 -10.59 -4.09
C LEU A 31 -8.47 -9.52 -2.98
N ILE A 32 -8.50 -9.94 -1.71
CA ILE A 32 -8.43 -9.03 -0.55
C ILE A 32 -7.09 -8.27 -0.55
N VAL A 33 -5.98 -8.98 -0.71
CA VAL A 33 -4.62 -8.40 -0.80
C VAL A 33 -4.54 -7.39 -1.95
N PHE A 34 -5.11 -7.72 -3.11
CA PHE A 34 -5.16 -6.82 -4.25
C PHE A 34 -5.98 -5.54 -3.97
N ILE A 35 -7.15 -5.67 -3.33
CA ILE A 35 -7.97 -4.50 -2.95
C ILE A 35 -7.20 -3.60 -1.98
N VAL A 36 -6.56 -4.17 -0.96
CA VAL A 36 -5.79 -3.40 0.03
C VAL A 36 -4.61 -2.70 -0.64
N PHE A 37 -3.89 -3.38 -1.54
CA PHE A 37 -2.80 -2.78 -2.32
C PHE A 37 -3.26 -1.61 -3.20
N MET A 38 -4.44 -1.73 -3.82
CA MET A 38 -5.04 -0.65 -4.60
C MET A 38 -5.40 0.56 -3.73
N LEU A 39 -6.00 0.33 -2.55
CA LEU A 39 -6.34 1.40 -1.61
C LEU A 39 -5.08 2.12 -1.10
N GLU A 40 -4.02 1.39 -0.75
CA GLU A 40 -2.75 2.00 -0.34
C GLU A 40 -2.18 2.90 -1.44
N ASN A 41 -2.13 2.41 -2.68
CA ASN A 41 -1.67 3.22 -3.80
C ASN A 41 -2.54 4.46 -4.03
N LEU A 42 -3.87 4.35 -3.90
CA LEU A 42 -4.76 5.49 -4.02
C LEU A 42 -4.46 6.56 -2.97
N VAL A 43 -4.22 6.16 -1.72
CA VAL A 43 -3.85 7.08 -0.63
C VAL A 43 -2.50 7.75 -0.92
N VAL A 44 -1.50 6.97 -1.33
CA VAL A 44 -0.17 7.48 -1.69
C VAL A 44 -0.25 8.48 -2.84
N VAL A 45 -1.01 8.18 -3.89
CA VAL A 45 -1.24 9.09 -5.03
C VAL A 45 -1.94 10.36 -4.56
N THR A 46 -2.98 10.24 -3.73
CA THR A 46 -3.73 11.39 -3.21
C THR A 46 -2.84 12.30 -2.35
N LEU A 47 -2.00 11.72 -1.50
CA LEU A 47 -1.03 12.46 -0.69
C LEU A 47 0.07 13.09 -1.55
N TYR A 48 0.52 12.40 -2.60
CA TYR A 48 1.49 12.93 -3.56
C TYR A 48 0.92 14.14 -4.31
N LEU A 49 -0.31 14.03 -4.83
CA LEU A 49 -1.01 15.12 -5.49
C LEU A 49 -1.22 16.28 -4.52
N LYS A 50 -1.72 16.01 -3.31
CA LYS A 50 -1.89 17.05 -2.29
C LYS A 50 -0.57 17.77 -1.99
N GLY A 51 0.53 17.02 -1.78
CA GLY A 51 1.84 17.61 -1.52
C GLY A 51 2.46 18.34 -2.72
N LYS A 52 2.02 18.05 -3.95
CA LYS A 52 2.49 18.70 -5.18
C LYS A 52 1.70 19.96 -5.53
N TYR A 53 0.40 20.00 -5.23
CA TYR A 53 -0.49 21.10 -5.59
C TYR A 53 -0.79 22.07 -4.42
N PHE A 54 -0.54 21.68 -3.17
CA PHE A 54 -0.73 22.52 -1.97
C PHE A 54 0.59 22.90 -1.27
N SER A 55 1.72 22.69 -1.93
CA SER A 55 3.04 23.25 -1.56
C SER A 55 3.40 24.37 -2.53
#